data_AF-A0A7X6IY92-F1
#
_entry.id   AF-A0A7X6IY92-F1
#
_cell.length_a   1.000
_cell.length_b   1.000
_cell.length_c   1.000
_cell.angle_alpha   90.00
_cell.angle_beta   90.00
_cell.angle_gamma   90.00
#
_symmetry.space_group_name_H-M   'P 1'
#
loop_
_entity.id
_entity.type
_entity.pdbx_description
1 polymer ?
#
loop_
_entity_poly.entity_id
_entity_poly.type
_entity_poly.pdbx_seq_one_letter_code
_entity_poly.pdbx_strand_id
1 'polypeptide(L)'
;MPPISIACEPAPRGKATRDTVKSIVTRESARRDVENAVDYYARECGAQVAVSFVDAVQSTFGLIAKHPASGSLRYAYELGLPDLRSMTLKAFPYIVFYLEQGDYVDVWRILHAVHDTPAWPQDPEVPA
;
A
#
# COMPACT_ATOMS: atom_id res chain seq x y z
N MET A 1 -44.67 10.60 15.79
CA MET A 1 -43.46 9.95 15.25
C MET A 1 -43.03 10.69 13.99
N PRO A 2 -41.96 11.48 14.01
CA PRO A 2 -41.31 11.95 12.80
C PRO A 2 -40.30 10.90 12.28
N PRO A 3 -40.05 10.81 10.95
CA PRO A 3 -38.96 9.99 10.42
C PRO A 3 -37.61 10.68 10.66
N ILE A 4 -36.64 9.92 11.18
CA ILE A 4 -35.23 10.35 11.30
C ILE A 4 -34.64 10.34 9.89
N SER A 5 -34.48 11.53 9.31
CA SER A 5 -33.67 11.73 8.12
C SER A 5 -32.21 11.49 8.49
N ILE A 6 -31.67 10.33 8.10
CA ILE A 6 -30.23 10.08 8.04
C ILE A 6 -29.71 10.90 6.85
N ALA A 7 -29.25 12.12 7.13
CA ALA A 7 -28.37 12.82 6.22
C ALA A 7 -27.04 12.06 6.22
N CYS A 8 -26.78 11.32 5.16
CA CYS A 8 -25.44 10.83 4.85
C CYS A 8 -24.61 12.08 4.50
N GLU A 9 -23.92 12.64 5.49
CA GLU A 9 -22.95 13.70 5.23
C GLU A 9 -21.87 13.13 4.30
N PRO A 10 -21.65 13.71 3.11
CA PRO A 10 -20.56 13.28 2.27
C PRO A 10 -19.25 13.59 2.98
N ALA A 11 -18.41 12.56 3.17
CA ALA A 11 -17.04 12.72 3.63
C ALA A 11 -16.37 13.88 2.89
N PRO A 12 -15.64 14.77 3.59
CA PRO A 12 -15.04 15.93 2.96
C PRO A 12 -14.07 15.45 1.88
N ARG A 13 -14.42 15.68 0.61
CA ARG A 13 -13.49 15.54 -0.52
C ARG A 13 -12.39 16.56 -0.32
N GLY A 14 -11.26 16.09 0.23
CA GLY A 14 -10.02 16.85 0.34
C GLY A 14 -9.69 17.48 -1.01
N LYS A 15 -9.47 18.80 -1.00
CA LYS A 15 -9.07 19.58 -2.18
C LYS A 15 -7.81 18.96 -2.79
N ALA A 16 -7.82 18.74 -4.11
CA ALA A 16 -6.65 18.33 -4.87
C ALA A 16 -5.50 19.34 -4.64
N THR A 17 -4.52 18.94 -3.83
CA THR A 17 -3.30 19.69 -3.60
C THR A 17 -2.28 19.33 -4.69
N ARG A 18 -1.56 20.34 -5.17
CA ARG A 18 -0.46 20.29 -6.16
C ARG A 18 0.31 18.97 -6.14
N ASP A 19 0.60 18.41 -7.33
CA ASP A 19 1.53 17.29 -7.60
C ASP A 19 2.91 17.52 -6.96
N THR A 20 2.96 17.39 -5.65
CA THR A 20 4.15 17.45 -4.83
C THR A 20 4.43 16.00 -4.46
N VAL A 21 5.64 15.54 -4.73
CA VAL A 21 6.04 14.17 -4.41
C VAL A 21 5.84 13.95 -2.92
N LYS A 22 4.93 13.03 -2.56
CA LYS A 22 4.65 12.68 -1.16
C LYS A 22 5.78 11.82 -0.61
N SER A 23 6.07 11.97 0.68
CA SER A 23 7.01 11.08 1.35
C SER A 23 6.41 9.67 1.51
N ILE A 24 7.22 8.62 1.42
CA ILE A 24 6.80 7.25 1.69
C ILE A 24 7.20 6.90 3.11
N VAL A 25 6.24 6.47 3.93
CA VAL A 25 6.48 5.93 5.27
C VAL A 25 6.16 4.44 5.24
N THR A 26 7.17 3.60 5.45
CA THR A 26 7.00 2.15 5.51
C THR A 26 6.80 1.69 6.93
N ARG A 27 5.74 0.91 7.18
CA ARG A 27 5.57 0.23 8.46
C ARG A 27 6.62 -0.87 8.61
N GLU A 28 6.89 -1.22 9.87
CA GLU A 28 7.77 -2.32 10.22
C GLU A 28 7.35 -3.64 9.57
N SER A 29 6.04 -3.88 9.42
CA SER A 29 5.51 -5.03 8.68
C SER A 29 5.91 -5.03 7.20
N ALA A 30 5.81 -3.89 6.52
CA ALA A 30 6.22 -3.76 5.12
C ALA A 30 7.73 -3.97 4.96
N ARG A 31 8.53 -3.47 5.90
CA ARG A 31 9.99 -3.68 5.92
C ARG A 31 10.32 -5.18 6.01
N ARG A 32 9.68 -5.89 6.94
CA ARG A 32 9.83 -7.35 7.09
C ARG A 32 9.39 -8.11 5.85
N ASP A 33 8.30 -7.72 5.22
CA ASP A 33 7.84 -8.35 3.98
C ASP A 33 8.90 -8.26 2.87
N VAL A 34 9.56 -7.10 2.71
CA VAL A 34 10.66 -6.90 1.75
C VAL A 34 11.88 -7.73 2.11
N GLU A 35 12.28 -7.75 3.38
CA GLU A 35 13.43 -8.53 3.85
C GLU A 35 13.25 -10.01 3.59
N ASN A 36 12.07 -10.56 3.92
CA ASN A 36 11.74 -11.95 3.65
C ASN A 36 11.80 -12.28 2.15
N ALA A 37 11.31 -11.38 1.30
CA ALA A 37 11.34 -11.56 -0.15
C ALA A 37 12.77 -11.49 -0.72
N VAL A 38 13.59 -10.57 -0.23
CA VAL A 38 15.01 -10.45 -0.59
C VAL A 38 15.78 -11.71 -0.21
N ASP A 39 15.61 -12.19 1.03
CA ASP A 39 16.26 -13.42 1.51
C ASP A 39 15.84 -14.63 0.68
N TYR A 40 14.55 -14.73 0.34
CA TYR A 40 14.03 -15.78 -0.53
C TYR A 40 14.67 -15.73 -1.92
N TYR A 41 14.63 -14.59 -2.60
CA TYR A 41 15.18 -14.47 -3.95
C TYR A 41 16.71 -14.65 -3.98
N ALA A 42 17.42 -14.17 -2.96
CA ALA A 42 18.86 -14.34 -2.86
C ALA A 42 19.23 -15.82 -2.73
N ARG A 43 18.47 -16.59 -1.94
CA ARG A 43 18.70 -18.01 -1.69
C ARG A 43 18.26 -18.91 -2.86
N GLU A 44 17.09 -18.65 -3.44
CA GLU A 44 16.46 -19.55 -4.41
C GLU A 44 16.72 -19.15 -5.88
N CYS A 45 16.95 -17.86 -6.16
CA CYS A 45 17.07 -17.34 -7.53
C CYS A 45 18.41 -16.64 -7.79
N GLY A 46 19.21 -16.41 -6.75
CA GLY A 46 20.50 -15.74 -6.81
C GLY A 46 20.42 -14.24 -6.54
N ALA A 47 21.55 -13.69 -6.08
CA ALA A 47 21.65 -12.30 -5.62
C ALA A 47 21.18 -11.25 -6.64
N GLN A 48 21.42 -11.48 -7.93
CA GLN A 48 21.02 -10.52 -8.97
C GLN A 48 19.49 -10.35 -9.04
N VAL A 49 18.72 -11.43 -8.83
CA VAL A 49 17.25 -11.37 -8.82
C VAL A 49 16.75 -10.62 -7.59
N ALA A 50 17.39 -10.83 -6.43
CA ALA A 50 17.08 -10.09 -5.21
C ALA A 50 17.33 -8.58 -5.37
N VAL A 51 18.43 -8.19 -6.02
CA VAL A 51 18.69 -6.77 -6.36
C VAL A 51 17.59 -6.22 -7.28
N SER A 52 17.24 -6.95 -8.34
CA SER A 52 16.15 -6.52 -9.24
C SER A 52 14.79 -6.42 -8.55
N PHE A 53 14.53 -7.22 -7.52
CA PHE A 53 13.33 -7.10 -6.69
C PHE A 53 13.33 -5.77 -5.91
N VAL A 54 14.45 -5.41 -5.28
CA VAL A 54 14.59 -4.12 -4.57
C VAL A 54 14.41 -2.95 -5.54
N ASP A 55 15.00 -3.01 -6.73
CA ASP A 55 14.82 -1.98 -7.77
C ASP A 55 13.33 -1.83 -8.16
N ALA A 56 12.60 -2.94 -8.27
CA ALA A 56 11.17 -2.91 -8.56
C ALA A 56 10.36 -2.28 -7.42
N VAL A 57 10.66 -2.60 -6.15
CA VAL A 57 10.04 -1.97 -4.98
C VAL A 57 10.27 -0.45 -5.01
N GLN A 58 11.52 -0.02 -5.20
CA GLN A 58 11.89 1.40 -5.20
C GLN A 58 11.23 2.17 -6.36
N SER A 59 11.18 1.57 -7.55
CA SER A 59 10.51 2.14 -8.72
C SER A 59 9.01 2.33 -8.47
N THR A 60 8.35 1.30 -7.91
CA THR A 60 6.94 1.36 -7.52
C THR A 60 6.70 2.42 -6.45
N PHE A 61 7.56 2.55 -5.43
CA PHE A 61 7.48 3.63 -4.45
C PHE A 61 7.60 5.02 -5.07
N GLY A 62 8.50 5.19 -6.05
CA GLY A 62 8.61 6.44 -6.79
C GLY A 62 7.34 6.81 -7.57
N LEU A 63 6.62 5.82 -8.10
CA LEU A 63 5.32 6.03 -8.75
C LEU A 63 4.23 6.38 -7.74
N ILE A 64 4.16 5.65 -6.62
CA ILE A 64 3.18 5.89 -5.55
C ILE A 64 3.37 7.27 -4.92
N ALA A 65 4.62 7.69 -4.68
CA ALA A 65 4.95 9.00 -4.14
C ALA A 65 4.47 10.15 -5.04
N LYS A 66 4.58 9.98 -6.37
CA LYS A 66 4.18 10.98 -7.36
C LYS A 66 2.67 10.97 -7.62
N HIS A 67 2.08 9.79 -7.68
CA HIS A 67 0.69 9.58 -8.09
C HIS A 67 0.00 8.57 -7.16
N PRO A 68 -0.21 8.89 -5.88
CA PRO A 68 -0.80 7.97 -4.91
C PRO A 68 -2.22 7.55 -5.30
N ALA A 69 -2.97 8.43 -5.96
CA ALA A 69 -4.32 8.12 -6.44
C ALA A 69 -4.38 7.07 -7.58
N SER A 70 -3.24 6.69 -8.18
CA SER A 70 -3.18 5.70 -9.26
C SER A 70 -3.32 4.24 -8.80
N GLY A 71 -3.19 3.98 -7.49
CA GLY A 71 -3.41 2.65 -6.92
C GLY A 71 -4.87 2.17 -7.03
N SER A 72 -5.03 0.87 -7.24
CA SER A 72 -6.33 0.20 -7.32
C SER A 72 -6.99 0.10 -5.94
N LEU A 73 -8.29 0.44 -5.88
CA LEU A 73 -9.15 0.26 -4.72
C LEU A 73 -9.79 -1.13 -4.64
N ARG A 74 -9.41 -2.07 -5.51
CA ARG A 74 -10.00 -3.42 -5.55
C ARG A 74 -10.05 -4.07 -4.16
N TYR A 75 -8.92 -4.09 -3.47
CA TYR A 75 -8.82 -4.70 -2.14
C TYR A 75 -9.49 -3.87 -1.03
N ALA A 76 -9.68 -2.57 -1.21
CA ALA A 76 -10.52 -1.78 -0.30
C ALA A 76 -11.95 -2.35 -0.26
N TYR A 77 -12.52 -2.65 -1.43
CA TYR A 77 -13.86 -3.21 -1.52
C TYR A 77 -13.94 -4.66 -1.03
N GLU A 78 -12.96 -5.50 -1.40
CA GLU A 78 -12.93 -6.91 -1.00
C GLU A 78 -12.74 -7.08 0.52
N LEU A 79 -11.99 -6.19 1.18
CA LEU A 79 -11.65 -6.29 2.60
C LEU A 79 -12.48 -5.35 3.50
N GLY A 80 -13.32 -4.48 2.93
CA GLY A 80 -14.08 -3.48 3.69
C GLY A 80 -13.20 -2.40 4.33
N LEU A 81 -12.04 -2.11 3.75
CA LEU A 81 -11.08 -1.12 4.24
C LEU A 81 -11.11 0.13 3.36
N PRO A 82 -11.81 1.20 3.77
CA PRO A 82 -11.91 2.41 2.96
C PRO A 82 -10.52 2.99 2.67
N ASP A 83 -10.37 3.55 1.48
CA ASP A 83 -9.15 4.22 1.00
C ASP A 83 -7.90 3.35 0.85
N LEU A 84 -7.99 2.03 1.12
CA LEU A 84 -6.89 1.11 0.87
C LEU A 84 -6.58 1.01 -0.62
N ARG A 85 -5.36 1.39 -0.97
CA ARG A 85 -4.85 1.30 -2.33
C ARG A 85 -3.86 0.18 -2.47
N SER A 86 -3.83 -0.38 -3.67
CA SER A 86 -2.95 -1.47 -4.04
C SER A 86 -2.25 -1.17 -5.36
N MET A 87 -0.97 -1.52 -5.46
CA MET A 87 -0.21 -1.42 -6.71
C MET A 87 0.70 -2.63 -6.86
N THR A 88 0.69 -3.27 -8.02
CA THR A 88 1.54 -4.43 -8.30
C THR A 88 2.97 -3.99 -8.58
N LEU A 89 3.93 -4.83 -8.18
CA LEU A 89 5.33 -4.68 -8.59
C LEU A 89 5.49 -5.19 -10.02
N LYS A 90 6.26 -4.45 -10.82
CA LYS A 90 6.57 -4.90 -12.19
C LYS A 90 7.52 -6.10 -12.14
N ALA A 91 7.22 -7.14 -12.91
CA ALA A 91 8.02 -8.37 -13.05
C ALA A 91 8.12 -9.24 -11.78
N PHE A 92 7.48 -8.87 -10.68
CA PHE A 92 7.44 -9.65 -9.45
C PHE A 92 5.99 -9.86 -9.01
N PRO A 93 5.62 -11.06 -8.51
CA PRO A 93 4.26 -11.38 -8.09
C PRO A 93 3.92 -10.77 -6.72
N TYR A 94 4.24 -9.49 -6.49
CA TYR A 94 4.01 -8.79 -5.22
C TYR A 94 3.09 -7.58 -5.41
N ILE A 95 2.39 -7.22 -4.35
CA ILE A 95 1.44 -6.13 -4.29
C ILE A 95 1.78 -5.24 -3.09
N VAL A 96 1.99 -3.94 -3.34
CA VAL A 96 2.13 -2.92 -2.30
C VAL A 96 0.75 -2.47 -1.87
N PHE A 97 0.46 -2.56 -0.57
CA PHE A 97 -0.75 -2.05 0.07
C PHE A 97 -0.43 -0.78 0.84
N TYR A 98 -1.18 0.29 0.60
CA TYR A 98 -0.91 1.58 1.20
C TYR A 98 -2.17 2.44 1.38
N LEU A 99 -2.08 3.41 2.28
CA LEU A 99 -3.04 4.48 2.46
C LEU A 99 -2.43 5.81 2.02
N GLU A 100 -3.16 6.56 1.22
CA GLU A 100 -2.80 7.93 0.90
C GLU A 100 -3.15 8.85 2.08
N GLN A 101 -2.16 9.56 2.60
CA GLN A 101 -2.34 10.58 3.64
C GLN A 101 -2.13 11.97 3.03
N GLY A 102 -2.31 13.03 3.83
CA GLY A 102 -2.16 14.42 3.38
C GLY A 102 -0.83 14.67 2.67
N ASP A 103 0.28 14.52 3.40
CA ASP A 103 1.63 14.85 2.94
C ASP A 103 2.54 13.63 2.72
N TYR A 104 2.01 12.43 2.99
CA TYR A 104 2.75 11.18 2.90
C TYR A 104 1.88 10.03 2.42
N VAL A 105 2.51 8.89 2.14
CA VAL A 105 1.85 7.63 1.86
C VAL A 105 2.32 6.61 2.90
N ASP A 106 1.37 5.99 3.58
CA ASP A 106 1.61 4.97 4.59
C ASP A 106 1.57 3.58 3.93
N VAL A 107 2.73 2.95 3.77
CA VAL A 107 2.87 1.61 3.17
C VAL A 107 2.76 0.57 4.28
N TRP A 108 1.67 -0.20 4.23
CA TRP A 108 1.32 -1.18 5.26
C TRP A 108 2.03 -2.50 5.07
N ARG A 109 1.91 -3.07 3.87
CA ARG A 109 2.37 -4.43 3.54
C ARG A 109 2.84 -4.52 2.09
N ILE A 110 3.77 -5.42 1.81
CA ILE A 110 4.21 -5.79 0.46
C ILE A 110 4.06 -7.31 0.31
N LEU A 111 2.89 -7.75 -0.16
CA LEU A 111 2.50 -9.16 -0.08
C LEU A 111 2.68 -9.88 -1.41
N HIS A 112 3.06 -11.15 -1.37
CA HIS A 112 3.10 -12.01 -2.55
C HIS A 112 1.66 -12.37 -2.98
N ALA A 113 1.26 -12.00 -4.20
CA ALA A 113 -0.13 -12.05 -4.70
C ALA A 113 -0.83 -13.42 -4.57
N VAL A 114 -0.07 -14.52 -4.63
CA VAL A 114 -0.57 -15.90 -4.55
C VAL A 114 -0.39 -16.53 -3.16
N HIS A 115 0.76 -16.31 -2.51
CA HIS A 115 1.11 -16.98 -1.26
C HIS A 115 0.56 -16.26 -0.04
N ASP A 116 0.47 -14.94 -0.12
CA ASP A 116 0.02 -14.09 0.97
C ASP A 116 -1.40 -13.62 0.66
N THR A 117 -2.37 -14.47 0.98
CA THR A 117 -3.77 -14.05 0.99
C THR A 117 -3.99 -13.14 2.20
N PRO A 118 -4.47 -11.90 2.03
CA PRO A 118 -4.66 -10.99 3.15
C PRO A 118 -5.76 -11.50 4.08
N ALA A 119 -5.37 -12.13 5.19
CA ALA A 119 -6.21 -12.36 6.35
C ALA A 119 -5.93 -11.22 7.35
N TRP A 120 -6.65 -10.10 7.28
CA TRP A 120 -6.52 -9.00 8.25
C TRP A 120 -7.76 -8.97 9.15
N PRO A 121 -7.66 -8.71 10.49
CA PRO A 121 -6.93 -7.57 11.09
C PRO A 121 -6.17 -7.84 12.42
N GLN A 122 -5.13 -7.05 12.74
CA GLN A 122 -4.93 -6.41 14.06
C GLN A 122 -3.93 -5.23 14.01
N ASP A 123 -4.41 -4.15 14.65
CA ASP A 123 -3.88 -2.89 15.15
C ASP A 123 -3.28 -1.79 14.23
N PRO A 124 -3.80 -0.55 14.33
CA PRO A 124 -3.20 0.64 13.77
C PRO A 124 -2.17 1.16 14.76
N GLU A 125 -0.89 0.92 14.51
CA GLU A 125 0.14 1.77 15.09
C GLU A 125 0.01 3.15 14.43
N VAL A 126 -0.86 3.96 15.02
CA VAL A 126 -0.92 5.40 14.79
C VAL A 126 0.29 5.97 15.53
N PRO A 127 1.26 6.60 14.84
CA PRO A 127 2.30 7.33 15.55
C PRO A 127 1.63 8.47 16.32
N ALA A 128 1.93 8.56 17.62
CA ALA A 128 1.42 9.57 18.55
C ALA A 128 1.79 11.00 18.15
#